data_AF-G1XTH1-F1
#
_entry.id   AF-G1XTH1-F1
#
_cell.length_a   1.000
_cell.length_b   1.000
_cell.length_c   1.000
_cell.angle_alpha   90.00
_cell.angle_beta   90.00
_cell.angle_gamma   90.00
#
_symmetry.space_group_name_H-M   'P 1'
#
loop_
_entity.id
_entity.type
_entity.pdbx_description
1 polymer ?
#
loop_
_entity_poly.entity_id
_entity_poly.type
_entity_poly.pdbx_seq_one_letter_code
_entity_poly.pdbx_strand_id
1 'polypeptide(L)'
;MGKLTYVNRKIAGVKLAQSIQRDIQKRIPKIGEEKKLAAVQRDPVVELDATGRQLGEDGIAIVCDALYELAETGLSRIEELNFSGNELTASSLRHLRRAVSVCPDLRDLDISNNNISLDTVEDLENWVGFLESFVNLKCVRRLEISHNPLGDFAVEAFFQVYALEHPIFIPYDFGNARKSNAVDELTDVNYSVEGFDIRSSGGHLYLAPHNTQASDLDNLAESSRKASIGTIGSSHLSSSPPSSLDAPRDPADIHGLRGIPYVVMSNIGATDLSAMWMSYVIPEHPLPSDLHPHLPSLKEGPFAATLRKYDGLTSCRGIIMTENPLVTALGLTVLKEAEERRDEDAATIEELMTNGQGRRRSSVVSDTGCDEGRRENRRNSIQDRDDSFNASSFPSKSRKALNDSRYSLDRSRARIQLNVLKAQGVKASLLWKRVMRLVVVSRAILVDYAGPIVIDGYESTLKIELKSSQRTSVDSTFKLENSPAVSPAAKESINAKPKGVKLDPKLSESKVYQDPQLPGKLPADIWMKIIILAEDNDGVTSRNQRLNIFHWSRSRVSLATGLEHLSEATETQIRRVIGKVKGLTYEL
;
A
#
# COMPACT_ATOMS: atom_id res chain seq x y z
N MET A 1 10.19 -38.13 -8.21
CA MET A 1 11.18 -37.05 -8.18
C MET A 1 10.44 -35.73 -8.14
N GLY A 2 10.40 -35.03 -7.00
CA GLY A 2 9.75 -33.71 -6.89
C GLY A 2 10.55 -32.57 -7.53
N LYS A 3 11.88 -32.59 -7.37
CA LYS A 3 12.79 -31.54 -7.84
C LYS A 3 13.18 -31.69 -9.31
N LEU A 4 13.06 -30.61 -10.07
CA LEU A 4 13.39 -30.47 -11.49
C LEU A 4 14.50 -29.42 -11.65
N THR A 5 15.77 -29.85 -11.51
CA THR A 5 16.94 -28.97 -11.61
C THR A 5 17.60 -29.06 -12.98
N TYR A 6 17.86 -27.90 -13.60
CA TYR A 6 18.45 -27.77 -14.93
C TYR A 6 19.83 -27.08 -14.95
N VAL A 7 20.33 -26.63 -13.80
CA VAL A 7 21.60 -25.87 -13.63
C VAL A 7 22.85 -26.59 -14.17
N ASN A 8 22.84 -27.92 -14.24
CA ASN A 8 23.96 -28.69 -14.80
C ASN A 8 23.76 -29.14 -16.26
N ARG A 9 22.65 -28.76 -16.91
CA ARG A 9 22.39 -29.12 -18.31
C ARG A 9 23.03 -28.11 -19.28
N LYS A 10 23.61 -28.64 -20.37
CA LYS A 10 24.21 -27.85 -21.47
C LYS A 10 23.20 -27.21 -22.44
N ILE A 11 21.90 -27.39 -22.20
CA ILE A 11 20.82 -26.81 -23.00
C ILE A 11 20.31 -25.52 -22.34
N ALA A 12 20.01 -24.52 -23.15
CA ALA A 12 19.60 -23.17 -22.75
C ALA A 12 18.45 -22.66 -23.65
N GLY A 13 17.84 -21.54 -23.28
CA GLY A 13 16.79 -20.86 -24.04
C GLY A 13 15.57 -21.73 -24.34
N VAL A 14 14.88 -21.42 -25.45
CA VAL A 14 13.65 -22.10 -25.91
C VAL A 14 13.79 -23.63 -25.98
N LYS A 15 14.97 -24.16 -26.33
CA LYS A 15 15.22 -25.62 -26.37
C LYS A 15 15.20 -26.25 -24.98
N LEU A 16 15.68 -25.53 -23.96
CA LEU A 16 15.51 -25.94 -22.58
C LEU A 16 14.04 -25.79 -22.15
N ALA A 17 13.38 -24.67 -22.46
CA ALA A 17 11.97 -24.46 -22.13
C ALA A 17 11.07 -25.61 -22.64
N GLN A 18 11.28 -26.06 -23.89
CA GLN A 18 10.63 -27.24 -24.45
C GLN A 18 11.00 -28.57 -23.76
N SER A 19 12.17 -28.66 -23.11
CA SER A 19 12.49 -29.79 -22.24
C SER A 19 11.75 -29.71 -20.89
N ILE A 20 11.68 -28.52 -20.30
CA ILE A 20 10.96 -28.26 -19.05
C ILE A 20 9.46 -28.54 -19.25
N GLN A 21 8.85 -27.97 -20.30
CA GLN A 21 7.46 -28.23 -20.69
C GLN A 21 7.18 -29.74 -20.84
N ARG A 22 8.04 -30.49 -21.56
CA ARG A 22 7.88 -31.94 -21.70
C ARG A 22 8.05 -32.70 -20.39
N ASP A 23 8.93 -32.25 -19.50
CA ASP A 23 9.11 -32.85 -18.17
C ASP A 23 7.92 -32.53 -17.23
N ILE A 24 7.30 -31.35 -17.36
CA ILE A 24 6.05 -30.95 -16.70
C ILE A 24 4.85 -31.74 -17.24
N GLN A 25 4.68 -31.84 -18.56
CA GLN A 25 3.59 -32.59 -19.20
C GLN A 25 3.64 -34.10 -18.89
N LYS A 26 4.81 -34.66 -18.54
CA LYS A 26 4.93 -36.02 -17.98
C LYS A 26 4.31 -36.17 -16.59
N ARG A 27 4.00 -35.08 -15.88
CA ARG A 27 3.26 -35.11 -14.60
C ARG A 27 1.74 -35.03 -14.80
N ILE A 28 1.25 -34.46 -15.89
CA ILE A 28 -0.20 -34.38 -16.17
C ILE A 28 -0.71 -35.77 -16.59
N PRO A 29 -1.52 -36.48 -15.78
CA PRO A 29 -2.02 -37.80 -16.15
C PRO A 29 -3.18 -37.66 -17.14
N LYS A 30 -3.17 -38.48 -18.19
CA LYS A 30 -4.29 -38.59 -19.13
C LYS A 30 -5.33 -39.56 -18.59
N ILE A 31 -6.56 -39.45 -19.09
CA ILE A 31 -7.66 -40.38 -18.77
C ILE A 31 -7.19 -41.82 -19.04
N GLY A 32 -7.29 -42.68 -18.02
CA GLY A 32 -6.81 -44.07 -18.06
C GLY A 32 -5.37 -44.32 -17.58
N GLU A 33 -4.56 -43.28 -17.31
CA GLU A 33 -3.17 -43.44 -16.82
C GLU A 33 -3.09 -43.61 -15.28
N GLU A 34 -3.84 -44.55 -14.69
CA GLU A 34 -3.96 -44.74 -13.23
C GLU A 34 -2.61 -44.86 -12.51
N LYS A 35 -1.64 -45.60 -13.08
CA LYS A 35 -0.30 -45.76 -12.52
C LYS A 35 0.46 -44.44 -12.40
N LYS A 36 0.18 -43.49 -13.29
CA LYS A 36 0.81 -42.16 -13.34
C LYS A 36 0.11 -41.20 -12.38
N LEU A 37 -1.22 -41.25 -12.30
CA LEU A 37 -1.99 -40.56 -11.26
C LEU A 37 -1.50 -40.96 -9.85
N ALA A 38 -1.34 -42.26 -9.60
CA ALA A 38 -0.80 -42.77 -8.35
C ALA A 38 0.68 -42.37 -8.10
N ALA A 39 1.47 -42.16 -9.16
CA ALA A 39 2.84 -41.67 -9.03
C ALA A 39 2.88 -40.18 -8.66
N VAL A 40 2.00 -39.35 -9.24
CA VAL A 40 1.84 -37.93 -8.89
C VAL A 40 1.31 -37.78 -7.47
N GLN A 41 0.32 -38.56 -7.07
CA GLN A 41 -0.21 -38.54 -5.69
C GLN A 41 0.85 -38.93 -4.63
N ARG A 42 1.85 -39.75 -5.00
CA ARG A 42 2.98 -40.10 -4.11
C ARG A 42 4.05 -39.01 -4.02
N ASP A 43 4.19 -38.18 -5.04
CA ASP A 43 5.19 -37.12 -5.13
C ASP A 43 4.62 -35.89 -5.86
N PRO A 44 3.64 -35.20 -5.23
CA PRO A 44 2.88 -34.13 -5.89
C PRO A 44 3.69 -32.83 -5.96
N VAL A 45 4.80 -32.73 -5.23
CA VAL A 45 5.59 -31.50 -5.13
C VAL A 45 6.38 -31.26 -6.41
N VAL A 46 6.45 -30.00 -6.81
CA VAL A 46 7.24 -29.50 -7.91
C VAL A 46 8.11 -28.35 -7.41
N GLU A 47 9.42 -28.56 -7.50
CA GLU A 47 10.45 -27.54 -7.29
C GLU A 47 11.17 -27.39 -8.63
N LEU A 48 11.14 -26.20 -9.25
CA LEU A 48 11.77 -25.95 -10.55
C LEU A 48 12.96 -25.00 -10.38
N ASP A 49 14.14 -25.45 -10.80
CA ASP A 49 15.35 -24.64 -10.83
C ASP A 49 15.93 -24.58 -12.24
N ALA A 50 15.77 -23.43 -12.87
CA ALA A 50 16.28 -23.09 -14.20
C ALA A 50 17.31 -21.96 -14.13
N THR A 51 18.09 -21.85 -13.04
CA THR A 51 19.06 -20.76 -12.82
C THR A 51 20.11 -20.67 -13.94
N GLY A 52 20.33 -19.45 -14.46
CA GLY A 52 21.43 -19.17 -15.40
C GLY A 52 21.24 -19.83 -16.77
N ARG A 53 20.01 -20.02 -17.26
CA ARG A 53 19.71 -20.82 -18.46
C ARG A 53 19.27 -20.01 -19.69
N GLN A 54 19.34 -18.67 -19.62
CA GLN A 54 19.03 -17.77 -20.73
C GLN A 54 17.65 -18.07 -21.37
N LEU A 55 16.62 -18.34 -20.56
CA LEU A 55 15.29 -18.68 -21.07
C LEU A 55 14.75 -17.58 -22.00
N GLY A 56 14.98 -16.31 -21.66
CA GLY A 56 14.40 -15.15 -22.35
C GLY A 56 12.86 -15.14 -22.27
N GLU A 57 12.24 -14.20 -22.99
CA GLU A 57 10.78 -14.04 -23.01
C GLU A 57 10.07 -15.27 -23.62
N ASP A 58 10.52 -15.75 -24.79
CA ASP A 58 9.93 -16.92 -25.45
C ASP A 58 10.03 -18.20 -24.58
N GLY A 59 11.17 -18.38 -23.91
CA GLY A 59 11.41 -19.57 -23.09
C GLY A 59 10.62 -19.54 -21.79
N ILE A 60 10.53 -18.38 -21.12
CA ILE A 60 9.73 -18.28 -19.89
C ILE A 60 8.23 -18.39 -20.18
N ALA A 61 7.75 -17.90 -21.33
CA ALA A 61 6.36 -18.07 -21.76
C ALA A 61 5.97 -19.55 -21.84
N ILE A 62 6.77 -20.36 -22.56
CA ILE A 62 6.58 -21.81 -22.70
C ILE A 62 6.59 -22.53 -21.33
N VAL A 63 7.46 -22.11 -20.41
CA VAL A 63 7.53 -22.69 -19.06
C VAL A 63 6.31 -22.28 -18.23
N CYS A 64 5.90 -21.02 -18.28
CA CYS A 64 4.74 -20.50 -17.54
C CYS A 64 3.43 -21.12 -18.01
N ASP A 65 3.21 -21.27 -19.32
CA ASP A 65 2.03 -21.96 -19.85
C ASP A 65 2.00 -23.43 -19.41
N ALA A 66 3.14 -24.11 -19.37
CA ALA A 66 3.23 -25.49 -18.86
C ALA A 66 2.97 -25.59 -17.34
N LEU A 67 3.46 -24.62 -16.55
CA LEU A 67 3.17 -24.54 -15.11
C LEU A 67 1.69 -24.24 -14.85
N TYR A 68 1.08 -23.36 -15.65
CA TYR A 68 -0.35 -23.06 -15.62
C TYR A 68 -1.19 -24.32 -15.94
N GLU A 69 -0.90 -25.02 -17.04
CA GLU A 69 -1.52 -26.31 -17.38
C GLU A 69 -1.40 -27.35 -16.26
N LEU A 70 -0.26 -27.40 -15.57
CA LEU A 70 -0.05 -28.34 -14.47
C LEU A 70 -0.84 -27.95 -13.22
N ALA A 71 -0.85 -26.68 -12.86
CA ALA A 71 -1.53 -26.15 -11.68
C ALA A 71 -3.04 -26.31 -11.76
N GLU A 72 -3.63 -26.03 -12.93
CA GLU A 72 -5.07 -26.24 -13.22
C GLU A 72 -5.53 -27.69 -13.02
N THR A 73 -4.62 -28.68 -13.00
CA THR A 73 -5.00 -30.07 -12.66
C THR A 73 -5.36 -30.26 -11.19
N GLY A 74 -4.87 -29.41 -10.29
CA GLY A 74 -4.95 -29.59 -8.83
C GLY A 74 -4.20 -30.81 -8.27
N LEU A 75 -3.44 -31.55 -9.11
CA LEU A 75 -2.76 -32.79 -8.72
C LEU A 75 -1.32 -32.59 -8.26
N SER A 76 -0.70 -31.48 -8.66
CA SER A 76 0.69 -31.14 -8.31
C SER A 76 0.74 -29.78 -7.60
N ARG A 77 1.64 -29.65 -6.62
CA ARG A 77 1.85 -28.45 -5.84
C ARG A 77 3.20 -27.85 -6.19
N ILE A 78 3.19 -26.66 -6.79
CA ILE A 78 4.40 -25.93 -7.15
C ILE A 78 4.84 -25.16 -5.89
N GLU A 79 5.90 -25.65 -5.23
CA GLU A 79 6.39 -25.10 -3.94
C GLU A 79 7.60 -24.15 -4.14
N GLU A 80 8.47 -24.37 -5.14
CA GLU A 80 9.66 -23.52 -5.41
C GLU A 80 9.82 -23.23 -6.92
N LEU A 81 10.06 -21.97 -7.29
CA LEU A 81 10.36 -21.52 -8.65
C LEU A 81 11.60 -20.61 -8.68
N ASN A 82 12.70 -21.09 -9.26
CA ASN A 82 13.91 -20.30 -9.48
C ASN A 82 14.18 -20.07 -10.98
N PHE A 83 14.07 -18.81 -11.37
CA PHE A 83 14.34 -18.27 -12.70
C PHE A 83 15.45 -17.20 -12.69
N SER A 84 16.32 -17.20 -11.68
CA SER A 84 17.43 -16.26 -11.58
C SER A 84 18.39 -16.37 -12.79
N GLY A 85 18.90 -15.26 -13.32
CA GLY A 85 19.90 -15.30 -14.40
C GLY A 85 19.37 -15.77 -15.77
N ASN A 86 18.15 -15.41 -16.16
CA ASN A 86 17.49 -15.91 -17.37
C ASN A 86 17.17 -14.86 -18.44
N GLU A 87 17.72 -13.64 -18.33
CA GLU A 87 17.52 -12.55 -19.28
C GLU A 87 16.03 -12.14 -19.40
N LEU A 88 15.25 -12.30 -18.32
CA LEU A 88 13.83 -11.93 -18.29
C LEU A 88 13.64 -10.41 -18.35
N THR A 89 12.58 -9.96 -19.01
CA THR A 89 12.19 -8.55 -19.20
C THR A 89 10.89 -8.23 -18.45
N ALA A 90 10.41 -6.99 -18.47
CA ALA A 90 9.08 -6.69 -17.94
C ALA A 90 7.95 -7.41 -18.72
N SER A 91 8.07 -7.57 -20.04
CA SER A 91 7.17 -8.41 -20.84
C SER A 91 7.09 -9.87 -20.35
N SER A 92 8.18 -10.44 -19.82
CA SER A 92 8.17 -11.77 -19.21
C SER A 92 7.20 -11.89 -18.01
N LEU A 93 6.94 -10.78 -17.31
CA LEU A 93 6.12 -10.76 -16.10
C LEU A 93 4.65 -11.08 -16.38
N ARG A 94 4.12 -10.81 -17.59
CA ARG A 94 2.74 -11.18 -17.97
C ARG A 94 2.52 -12.69 -17.95
N HIS A 95 3.54 -13.46 -18.29
CA HIS A 95 3.51 -14.92 -18.27
C HIS A 95 3.68 -15.46 -16.84
N LEU A 96 4.61 -14.86 -16.07
CA LEU A 96 4.79 -15.17 -14.65
C LEU A 96 3.53 -14.88 -13.84
N ARG A 97 2.88 -13.71 -14.02
CA ARG A 97 1.59 -13.33 -13.43
C ARG A 97 0.56 -14.46 -13.55
N ARG A 98 0.39 -14.97 -14.77
CA ARG A 98 -0.56 -16.04 -15.08
C ARG A 98 -0.21 -17.33 -14.35
N ALA A 99 1.04 -17.79 -14.43
CA ALA A 99 1.47 -19.03 -13.77
C ALA A 99 1.40 -18.92 -12.23
N VAL A 100 1.87 -17.81 -11.66
CA VAL A 100 1.89 -17.55 -10.21
C VAL A 100 0.47 -17.49 -9.63
N SER A 101 -0.48 -16.87 -10.34
CA SER A 101 -1.87 -16.75 -9.86
C SER A 101 -2.61 -18.07 -9.61
N VAL A 102 -2.11 -19.19 -10.16
CA VAL A 102 -2.68 -20.54 -9.97
C VAL A 102 -1.81 -21.45 -9.10
N CYS A 103 -0.75 -20.93 -8.47
CA CYS A 103 0.16 -21.69 -7.61
C CYS A 103 -0.04 -21.38 -6.10
N PRO A 104 -1.16 -21.80 -5.46
CA PRO A 104 -1.47 -21.44 -4.07
C PRO A 104 -0.45 -21.95 -3.04
N ASP A 105 0.27 -23.04 -3.37
CA ASP A 105 1.31 -23.66 -2.54
C ASP A 105 2.71 -23.02 -2.69
N LEU A 106 2.87 -22.00 -3.54
CA LEU A 106 4.16 -21.38 -3.85
C LEU A 106 4.81 -20.81 -2.57
N ARG A 107 6.08 -21.17 -2.32
CA ARG A 107 6.85 -20.79 -1.13
C ARG A 107 8.07 -19.94 -1.46
N ASP A 108 8.71 -20.20 -2.60
CA ASP A 108 9.89 -19.46 -3.06
C ASP A 108 9.70 -19.02 -4.51
N LEU A 109 9.89 -17.72 -4.78
CA LEU A 109 10.01 -17.20 -6.13
C LEU A 109 11.28 -16.36 -6.24
N ASP A 110 12.19 -16.80 -7.11
CA ASP A 110 13.45 -16.12 -7.40
C ASP A 110 13.51 -15.70 -8.87
N ILE A 111 13.44 -14.39 -9.12
CA ILE A 111 13.57 -13.77 -10.44
C ILE A 111 14.75 -12.78 -10.48
N SER A 112 15.72 -12.95 -9.58
CA SER A 112 16.91 -12.09 -9.50
C SER A 112 17.82 -12.17 -10.73
N ASN A 113 18.76 -11.23 -10.87
CA ASN A 113 19.80 -11.24 -11.91
C ASN A 113 19.20 -11.33 -13.33
N ASN A 114 18.16 -10.54 -13.59
CA ASN A 114 17.46 -10.46 -14.86
C ASN A 114 17.49 -9.02 -15.41
N ASN A 115 16.85 -8.79 -16.55
CA ASN A 115 16.85 -7.51 -17.27
C ASN A 115 15.48 -6.82 -17.17
N ILE A 116 14.82 -6.90 -16.02
CA ILE A 116 13.50 -6.29 -15.80
C ILE A 116 13.69 -4.78 -15.56
N SER A 117 13.53 -3.97 -16.61
CA SER A 117 13.41 -2.51 -16.56
C SER A 117 11.97 -2.05 -16.83
N LEU A 118 11.59 -0.89 -16.29
CA LEU A 118 10.27 -0.28 -16.49
C LEU A 118 10.38 1.00 -17.35
N ASP A 119 10.63 0.84 -18.64
CA ASP A 119 10.87 1.95 -19.57
C ASP A 119 9.58 2.51 -20.20
N THR A 120 8.53 1.69 -20.27
CA THR A 120 7.22 2.02 -20.87
C THR A 120 6.06 1.88 -19.90
N VAL A 121 4.87 2.35 -20.31
CA VAL A 121 3.63 2.16 -19.54
C VAL A 121 3.23 0.67 -19.50
N GLU A 122 3.45 -0.07 -20.59
CA GLU A 122 3.17 -1.51 -20.66
C GLU A 122 4.07 -2.30 -19.68
N ASP A 123 5.34 -1.91 -19.53
CA ASP A 123 6.24 -2.53 -18.55
C ASP A 123 5.73 -2.33 -17.11
N LEU A 124 5.27 -1.12 -16.80
CA LEU A 124 4.67 -0.79 -15.51
C LEU A 124 3.37 -1.54 -15.25
N GLU A 125 2.50 -1.69 -16.26
CA GLU A 125 1.28 -2.51 -16.18
C GLU A 125 1.60 -3.99 -15.96
N ASN A 126 2.64 -4.51 -16.63
CA ASN A 126 3.14 -5.88 -16.43
C ASN A 126 3.71 -6.08 -15.01
N TRP A 127 4.42 -5.08 -14.46
CA TRP A 127 4.95 -5.10 -13.09
C TRP A 127 3.83 -5.06 -12.04
N VAL A 128 2.91 -4.10 -12.14
CA VAL A 128 1.73 -4.01 -11.25
C VAL A 128 0.92 -5.29 -11.31
N GLY A 129 0.62 -5.79 -12.52
CA GLY A 129 -0.13 -7.02 -12.70
C GLY A 129 0.55 -8.26 -12.11
N PHE A 130 1.87 -8.33 -12.16
CA PHE A 130 2.64 -9.39 -11.50
C PHE A 130 2.55 -9.28 -9.96
N LEU A 131 2.68 -8.08 -9.40
CA LEU A 131 2.49 -7.86 -7.96
C LEU A 131 1.07 -8.20 -7.48
N GLU A 132 0.05 -7.84 -8.25
CA GLU A 132 -1.35 -8.20 -7.98
C GLU A 132 -1.58 -9.73 -7.95
N SER A 133 -0.74 -10.54 -8.60
CA SER A 133 -0.90 -12.01 -8.61
C SER A 133 -0.67 -12.66 -7.23
N PHE A 134 -0.04 -11.94 -6.30
CA PHE A 134 0.23 -12.42 -4.94
C PHE A 134 -0.99 -12.36 -4.02
N VAL A 135 -2.05 -11.61 -4.37
CA VAL A 135 -3.19 -11.29 -3.48
C VAL A 135 -3.87 -12.51 -2.85
N ASN A 136 -3.85 -13.67 -3.52
CA ASN A 136 -4.46 -14.91 -3.01
C ASN A 136 -3.43 -15.94 -2.50
N LEU A 137 -2.13 -15.66 -2.56
CA LEU A 137 -1.07 -16.59 -2.19
C LEU A 137 -0.81 -16.56 -0.69
N LYS A 138 -0.99 -17.72 -0.03
CA LYS A 138 -0.90 -17.85 1.44
C LYS A 138 0.35 -18.58 1.95
N CYS A 139 1.23 -18.98 1.03
CA CYS A 139 2.37 -19.86 1.33
C CYS A 139 3.74 -19.21 1.08
N VAL A 140 3.79 -18.05 0.43
CA VAL A 140 5.04 -17.43 -0.06
C VAL A 140 5.89 -16.98 1.11
N ARG A 141 7.08 -17.57 1.22
CA ARG A 141 8.07 -17.30 2.27
C ARG A 141 9.15 -16.32 1.81
N ARG A 142 9.49 -16.32 0.51
CA ARG A 142 10.46 -15.39 -0.09
C ARG A 142 10.02 -14.96 -1.50
N LEU A 143 10.15 -13.66 -1.76
CA LEU A 143 10.14 -13.03 -3.08
C LEU A 143 11.50 -12.35 -3.30
N GLU A 144 12.27 -12.83 -4.27
CA GLU A 144 13.62 -12.37 -4.57
C GLU A 144 13.66 -11.74 -5.97
N ILE A 145 13.86 -10.40 -6.01
CA ILE A 145 13.82 -9.59 -7.23
C ILE A 145 15.14 -8.82 -7.49
N SER A 146 16.17 -9.09 -6.71
CA SER A 146 17.44 -8.34 -6.72
C SER A 146 18.19 -8.39 -8.07
N HIS A 147 19.06 -7.41 -8.31
CA HIS A 147 19.84 -7.29 -9.55
C HIS A 147 18.96 -7.25 -10.81
N ASN A 148 17.89 -6.43 -10.78
CA ASN A 148 17.05 -6.06 -11.91
C ASN A 148 16.99 -4.53 -12.01
N PRO A 149 17.08 -3.90 -13.20
CA PRO A 149 17.04 -2.43 -13.36
C PRO A 149 15.63 -1.81 -13.18
N LEU A 150 14.97 -2.09 -12.06
CA LEU A 150 13.57 -1.75 -11.77
C LEU A 150 13.33 -0.24 -11.53
N GLY A 151 14.23 0.42 -10.81
CA GLY A 151 14.18 1.85 -10.51
C GLY A 151 13.05 2.30 -9.56
N ASP A 152 12.96 3.61 -9.35
CA ASP A 152 12.05 4.20 -8.34
C ASP A 152 10.55 3.97 -8.64
N PHE A 153 10.15 3.89 -9.92
CA PHE A 153 8.75 3.64 -10.29
C PHE A 153 8.28 2.23 -9.91
N ALA A 154 9.16 1.22 -9.97
CA ALA A 154 8.82 -0.13 -9.52
C ALA A 154 8.55 -0.20 -8.02
N VAL A 155 9.32 0.56 -7.24
CA VAL A 155 9.17 0.66 -5.78
C VAL A 155 7.95 1.49 -5.39
N GLU A 156 7.65 2.56 -6.13
CA GLU A 156 6.39 3.31 -5.98
C GLU A 156 5.18 2.40 -6.29
N ALA A 157 5.24 1.63 -7.38
CA ALA A 157 4.20 0.68 -7.75
C ALA A 157 4.05 -0.47 -6.73
N PHE A 158 5.17 -0.95 -6.17
CA PHE A 158 5.14 -1.92 -5.06
C PHE A 158 4.40 -1.36 -3.85
N PHE A 159 4.73 -0.13 -3.43
CA PHE A 159 4.03 0.54 -2.33
C PHE A 159 2.54 0.80 -2.67
N GLN A 160 2.21 1.17 -3.91
CA GLN A 160 0.83 1.35 -4.36
C GLN A 160 0.02 0.04 -4.21
N VAL A 161 0.54 -1.09 -4.71
CA VAL A 161 -0.15 -2.39 -4.59
C VAL A 161 -0.25 -2.79 -3.11
N TYR A 162 0.83 -2.66 -2.34
CA TYR A 162 0.85 -2.94 -0.90
C TYR A 162 -0.19 -2.13 -0.10
N ALA A 163 -0.39 -0.86 -0.46
CA ALA A 163 -1.38 0.02 0.16
C ALA A 163 -2.82 -0.32 -0.24
N LEU A 164 -3.03 -0.90 -1.42
CA LEU A 164 -4.34 -1.37 -1.90
C LEU A 164 -4.70 -2.79 -1.42
N GLU A 165 -3.71 -3.59 -1.02
CA GLU A 165 -3.96 -4.90 -0.39
C GLU A 165 -4.68 -4.78 0.95
N HIS A 166 -5.54 -5.75 1.24
CA HIS A 166 -6.25 -5.84 2.51
C HIS A 166 -5.26 -6.06 3.66
N PRO A 167 -5.47 -5.42 4.83
CA PRO A 167 -4.68 -5.73 6.02
C PRO A 167 -4.82 -7.20 6.42
N ILE A 168 -3.70 -7.88 6.61
CA ILE A 168 -3.68 -9.29 7.06
C ILE A 168 -3.92 -9.39 8.57
N PHE A 169 -4.57 -10.47 9.00
CA PHE A 169 -4.85 -10.72 10.42
C PHE A 169 -3.92 -11.78 10.99
N ILE A 170 -3.09 -11.37 11.96
CA ILE A 170 -2.15 -12.22 12.70
C ILE A 170 -2.71 -12.40 14.13
N PRO A 171 -3.22 -13.60 14.49
CA PRO A 171 -3.72 -13.88 15.83
C PRO A 171 -2.59 -13.85 16.87
N TYR A 172 -2.65 -12.91 17.82
CA TYR A 172 -1.68 -12.83 18.91
C TYR A 172 -1.83 -14.03 19.87
N ASP A 173 -0.77 -14.81 20.08
CA ASP A 173 -0.82 -15.95 21.00
C ASP A 173 -0.56 -15.51 22.45
N PHE A 174 -1.65 -15.27 23.17
CA PHE A 174 -1.65 -14.92 24.61
C PHE A 174 -0.95 -15.96 25.52
N GLY A 175 -0.65 -17.17 25.01
CA GLY A 175 -0.11 -18.28 25.81
C GLY A 175 1.29 -18.06 26.40
N ASN A 176 2.14 -17.23 25.79
CA ASN A 176 3.55 -17.09 26.22
C ASN A 176 3.77 -16.07 27.35
N ALA A 177 2.87 -15.10 27.53
CA ALA A 177 2.98 -14.08 28.59
C ALA A 177 2.80 -14.63 30.02
N ARG A 178 2.26 -15.85 30.18
CA ARG A 178 2.03 -16.49 31.50
C ARG A 178 3.18 -17.38 32.01
N LYS A 179 4.33 -17.43 31.33
CA LYS A 179 5.50 -18.25 31.74
C LYS A 179 6.60 -17.47 32.48
N SER A 180 6.31 -16.29 33.01
CA SER A 180 7.14 -15.62 34.02
C SER A 180 6.63 -15.94 35.43
N ASN A 181 7.49 -16.55 36.24
CA ASN A 181 7.19 -17.07 37.58
C ASN A 181 6.39 -16.12 38.50
N ALA A 182 5.16 -16.50 38.84
CA ALA A 182 4.54 -16.17 40.11
C ALA A 182 3.59 -17.29 40.53
N VAL A 183 3.87 -17.90 41.68
CA VAL A 183 2.85 -18.65 42.43
C VAL A 183 2.09 -17.60 43.22
N ASP A 184 0.87 -17.25 42.82
CA ASP A 184 -0.20 -16.98 43.79
C ASP A 184 -1.62 -16.98 43.17
N GLU A 185 -2.57 -17.21 44.07
CA GLU A 185 -4.04 -17.33 44.00
C GLU A 185 -4.82 -17.15 42.67
N LEU A 186 -5.76 -18.08 42.48
CA LEU A 186 -6.88 -17.91 41.55
C LEU A 186 -7.73 -16.70 41.93
N THR A 187 -7.96 -15.80 40.98
CA THR A 187 -9.21 -15.02 40.93
C THR A 187 -9.88 -15.23 39.58
N ASP A 188 -11.05 -15.85 39.64
CA ASP A 188 -11.88 -16.19 38.48
C ASP A 188 -12.74 -14.96 38.14
N VAL A 189 -12.27 -14.11 37.21
CA VAL A 189 -12.99 -12.90 36.79
C VAL A 189 -13.21 -12.88 35.28
N ASN A 190 -14.44 -13.20 34.92
CA ASN A 190 -14.92 -13.28 33.54
C ASN A 190 -15.14 -11.86 32.97
N TYR A 191 -14.11 -11.27 32.36
CA TYR A 191 -14.20 -9.97 31.69
C TYR A 191 -14.66 -10.11 30.23
N SER A 192 -15.95 -9.85 29.99
CA SER A 192 -16.43 -9.53 28.65
C SER A 192 -16.03 -8.09 28.31
N VAL A 193 -15.10 -7.92 27.37
CA VAL A 193 -14.58 -6.61 26.96
C VAL A 193 -15.36 -6.11 25.75
N GLU A 194 -16.25 -5.13 25.96
CA GLU A 194 -16.88 -4.38 24.87
C GLU A 194 -15.87 -3.48 24.13
N GLY A 195 -16.10 -3.31 22.82
CA GLY A 195 -15.13 -2.85 21.83
C GLY A 195 -14.36 -1.55 22.11
N PHE A 196 -13.12 -1.54 21.63
CA PHE A 196 -12.26 -0.37 21.47
C PHE A 196 -11.91 -0.20 19.99
N ASP A 197 -12.15 1.00 19.44
CA ASP A 197 -11.80 1.36 18.06
C ASP A 197 -10.66 2.40 18.10
N ILE A 198 -9.48 2.04 17.59
CA ILE A 198 -8.28 2.89 17.57
C ILE A 198 -7.87 3.18 16.13
N ARG A 199 -8.54 4.14 15.50
CA ARG A 199 -8.02 4.74 14.25
C ARG A 199 -7.01 5.84 14.55
N SER A 200 -5.73 5.52 14.41
CA SER A 200 -4.65 6.50 14.22
C SER A 200 -3.41 5.83 13.61
N SER A 201 -3.47 5.52 12.31
CA SER A 201 -2.33 5.30 11.38
C SER A 201 -1.08 4.68 12.03
N GLY A 202 -1.09 3.36 12.10
CA GLY A 202 -0.10 2.50 12.73
C GLY A 202 -0.72 1.11 12.87
N GLY A 203 -0.55 0.27 11.85
CA GLY A 203 -1.22 -1.02 11.77
C GLY A 203 -0.66 -2.04 12.75
N HIS A 204 -1.38 -2.24 13.88
CA HIS A 204 -1.71 -3.56 14.44
C HIS A 204 -2.54 -3.40 15.72
N LEU A 205 -3.87 -3.52 15.59
CA LEU A 205 -4.82 -4.05 16.59
C LEU A 205 -6.26 -3.85 16.07
N TYR A 206 -6.93 -4.94 15.68
CA TYR A 206 -8.39 -4.99 15.61
C TYR A 206 -8.88 -6.08 16.56
N LEU A 207 -9.64 -5.68 17.58
CA LEU A 207 -10.44 -6.60 18.38
C LEU A 207 -11.77 -6.82 17.66
N ALA A 208 -12.17 -8.07 17.49
CA ALA A 208 -13.37 -8.42 16.74
C ALA A 208 -14.64 -7.89 17.44
N PRO A 209 -15.56 -7.21 16.73
CA PRO A 209 -16.89 -6.94 17.26
C PRO A 209 -17.72 -8.23 17.22
N HIS A 210 -18.17 -8.71 18.38
CA HIS A 210 -19.20 -9.75 18.41
C HIS A 210 -20.50 -9.22 17.81
N ASN A 211 -21.07 -9.99 16.89
CA ASN A 211 -22.31 -9.69 16.19
C ASN A 211 -23.51 -9.72 17.16
N THR A 212 -23.95 -8.56 17.65
CA THR A 212 -25.22 -8.43 18.38
C THR A 212 -26.38 -8.66 17.41
N GLN A 213 -26.98 -9.84 17.51
CA GLN A 213 -28.12 -10.23 16.67
C GLN A 213 -29.24 -9.21 16.74
N ALA A 214 -29.75 -8.82 15.58
CA ALA A 214 -31.02 -8.10 15.48
C ALA A 214 -32.14 -8.97 16.08
N SER A 215 -32.87 -8.41 17.03
CA SER A 215 -34.05 -9.05 17.62
C SER A 215 -35.27 -8.86 16.71
N ASP A 216 -35.38 -9.67 15.66
CA ASP A 216 -36.61 -9.75 14.87
C ASP A 216 -37.64 -10.63 15.60
N LEU A 217 -38.64 -9.98 16.20
CA LEU A 217 -39.88 -10.59 16.63
C LEU A 217 -40.95 -10.37 15.54
N ASP A 218 -41.27 -11.39 14.75
CA ASP A 218 -42.64 -11.93 14.68
C ASP A 218 -42.77 -13.19 13.79
N ASN A 219 -43.32 -14.25 14.39
CA ASN A 219 -44.48 -15.06 13.96
C ASN A 219 -44.85 -15.14 12.44
N LEU A 220 -45.28 -16.28 11.87
CA LEU A 220 -46.11 -17.37 12.43
C LEU A 220 -46.19 -18.60 11.47
N ALA A 221 -46.30 -19.84 12.01
CA ALA A 221 -46.87 -21.07 11.39
C ALA A 221 -46.20 -21.62 10.08
N GLU A 222 -46.38 -22.84 9.54
CA GLU A 222 -46.74 -24.22 9.98
C GLU A 222 -46.20 -25.20 8.87
N SER A 223 -46.18 -26.54 8.90
CA SER A 223 -46.60 -27.61 9.83
C SER A 223 -45.88 -28.93 9.50
N SER A 224 -45.75 -29.86 10.47
CA SER A 224 -45.77 -31.34 10.26
C SER A 224 -44.62 -32.03 9.45
N ARG A 225 -44.26 -33.31 9.64
CA ARG A 225 -44.54 -34.39 10.63
C ARG A 225 -43.60 -35.60 10.34
N LYS A 226 -43.41 -36.49 11.33
CA LYS A 226 -42.79 -37.85 11.28
C LYS A 226 -41.26 -37.86 11.05
N ALA A 227 -40.38 -38.44 11.89
CA ALA A 227 -40.42 -39.53 12.89
C ALA A 227 -40.32 -40.96 12.34
N SER A 228 -39.21 -41.64 12.67
CA SER A 228 -39.15 -43.08 12.99
C SER A 228 -37.89 -43.40 13.82
N ILE A 229 -38.07 -44.08 14.94
CA ILE A 229 -37.01 -44.50 15.90
C ILE A 229 -36.87 -46.03 15.88
N GLY A 230 -35.66 -46.54 16.08
CA GLY A 230 -35.36 -47.91 16.54
C GLY A 230 -33.87 -48.00 16.93
N THR A 231 -33.39 -48.18 18.18
CA THR A 231 -33.74 -49.14 19.26
C THR A 231 -33.24 -50.55 18.91
N ILE A 232 -32.37 -51.27 19.65
CA ILE A 232 -31.60 -51.08 20.91
C ILE A 232 -30.33 -51.98 20.84
N GLY A 233 -29.26 -51.69 21.60
CA GLY A 233 -28.15 -52.64 21.82
C GLY A 233 -27.09 -52.13 22.82
N SER A 234 -27.00 -52.72 24.02
CA SER A 234 -26.22 -52.21 25.16
C SER A 234 -24.91 -52.98 25.38
N SER A 235 -23.81 -52.28 25.75
CA SER A 235 -23.09 -52.54 27.03
C SER A 235 -21.93 -51.56 27.27
N HIS A 236 -21.67 -51.28 28.54
CA HIS A 236 -20.74 -50.27 29.06
C HIS A 236 -19.25 -50.58 28.84
N LEU A 237 -18.43 -49.53 28.69
CA LEU A 237 -17.30 -49.25 29.59
C LEU A 237 -17.01 -47.74 29.61
N SER A 238 -16.57 -47.22 30.76
CA SER A 238 -16.47 -45.79 31.06
C SER A 238 -15.08 -45.21 30.83
N SER A 239 -14.99 -44.09 30.11
CA SER A 239 -13.91 -43.10 30.25
C SER A 239 -14.44 -41.68 29.97
N SER A 240 -13.76 -40.70 30.55
CA SER A 240 -14.21 -39.31 30.73
C SER A 240 -14.43 -38.54 29.41
N PRO A 241 -15.32 -37.52 29.39
CA PRO A 241 -15.34 -36.58 28.28
C PRO A 241 -14.02 -35.77 28.25
N PRO A 242 -13.34 -35.65 27.10
CA PRO A 242 -12.24 -34.69 26.97
C PRO A 242 -12.80 -33.27 27.09
N SER A 243 -12.06 -32.42 27.83
CA SER A 243 -12.40 -31.02 28.06
C SER A 243 -12.58 -30.25 26.75
N SER A 244 -13.69 -29.51 26.63
CA SER A 244 -14.03 -28.66 25.48
C SER A 244 -13.22 -27.35 25.47
N LEU A 245 -11.90 -27.46 25.48
CA LEU A 245 -10.94 -26.35 25.39
C LEU A 245 -10.14 -26.47 24.10
N ASP A 246 -10.84 -26.33 22.97
CA ASP A 246 -10.28 -25.90 21.69
C ASP A 246 -11.46 -25.46 20.81
N ALA A 247 -11.93 -24.23 21.02
CA ALA A 247 -12.64 -23.54 19.96
C ALA A 247 -11.64 -23.38 18.80
N PRO A 248 -12.01 -23.68 17.54
CA PRO A 248 -11.09 -23.54 16.42
C PRO A 248 -10.63 -22.08 16.35
N ARG A 249 -9.34 -21.82 16.61
CA ARG A 249 -8.73 -20.52 16.37
C ARG A 249 -8.95 -20.18 14.91
N ASP A 250 -9.57 -19.05 14.62
CA ASP A 250 -9.70 -18.58 13.23
C ASP A 250 -8.30 -18.56 12.59
N PRO A 251 -8.11 -19.23 11.45
CA PRO A 251 -6.79 -19.32 10.83
C PRO A 251 -6.34 -17.91 10.42
N ALA A 252 -5.08 -17.58 10.74
CA ALA A 252 -4.47 -16.33 10.34
C ALA A 252 -4.62 -16.12 8.83
N ASP A 253 -5.31 -15.06 8.42
CA ASP A 253 -5.52 -14.79 6.99
C ASP A 253 -4.32 -14.04 6.42
N ILE A 254 -3.23 -14.78 6.25
CA ILE A 254 -1.99 -14.31 5.64
C ILE A 254 -2.07 -14.54 4.14
N HIS A 255 -2.00 -13.46 3.39
CA HIS A 255 -2.03 -13.44 1.93
C HIS A 255 -1.36 -12.17 1.38
N GLY A 256 -1.18 -12.07 0.05
CA GLY A 256 -0.64 -10.87 -0.59
C GLY A 256 0.85 -10.65 -0.33
N LEU A 257 1.35 -9.50 -0.81
CA LEU A 257 2.68 -8.98 -0.50
C LEU A 257 2.86 -8.74 1.00
N ARG A 258 1.79 -8.32 1.71
CA ARG A 258 1.77 -8.18 3.18
C ARG A 258 2.08 -9.49 3.91
N GLY A 259 1.74 -10.63 3.32
CA GLY A 259 1.96 -11.96 3.90
C GLY A 259 3.32 -12.60 3.62
N ILE A 260 4.20 -11.95 2.84
CA ILE A 260 5.52 -12.49 2.49
C ILE A 260 6.56 -12.11 3.56
N PRO A 261 7.14 -13.07 4.30
CA PRO A 261 8.18 -12.80 5.29
C PRO A 261 9.42 -12.13 4.73
N TYR A 262 9.90 -12.55 3.55
CA TYR A 262 11.15 -12.03 2.97
C TYR A 262 10.93 -11.44 1.58
N VAL A 263 11.08 -10.12 1.45
CA VAL A 263 11.06 -9.42 0.16
C VAL A 263 12.41 -8.77 -0.06
N VAL A 264 13.15 -9.24 -1.06
CA VAL A 264 14.57 -8.90 -1.26
C VAL A 264 14.73 -8.06 -2.52
N MET A 265 15.22 -6.82 -2.32
CA MET A 265 15.31 -5.76 -3.31
C MET A 265 16.73 -5.16 -3.36
N SER A 266 17.76 -6.00 -3.46
CA SER A 266 19.16 -5.56 -3.59
C SER A 266 19.50 -5.13 -5.02
N ASN A 267 20.29 -4.06 -5.17
CA ASN A 267 20.79 -3.57 -6.46
C ASN A 267 19.70 -3.46 -7.55
N ILE A 268 18.56 -2.85 -7.21
CA ILE A 268 17.40 -2.70 -8.12
C ILE A 268 17.35 -1.35 -8.85
N GLY A 269 18.41 -0.55 -8.77
CA GLY A 269 18.41 0.84 -9.27
C GLY A 269 17.65 1.84 -8.38
N ALA A 270 17.27 1.44 -7.16
CA ALA A 270 16.58 2.28 -6.19
C ALA A 270 17.42 3.49 -5.74
N THR A 271 16.80 4.67 -5.67
CA THR A 271 17.42 5.91 -5.15
C THR A 271 16.84 6.30 -3.78
N ASP A 272 17.18 7.50 -3.28
CA ASP A 272 16.53 8.09 -2.12
C ASP A 272 14.99 8.13 -2.25
N LEU A 273 14.43 8.23 -3.46
CA LEU A 273 12.97 8.20 -3.66
C LEU A 273 12.38 6.82 -3.33
N SER A 274 12.98 5.73 -3.81
CA SER A 274 12.64 4.37 -3.38
C SER A 274 12.76 4.20 -1.87
N ALA A 275 13.83 4.71 -1.25
CA ALA A 275 14.02 4.64 0.19
C ALA A 275 12.90 5.38 0.96
N MET A 276 12.44 6.53 0.44
CA MET A 276 11.28 7.24 0.96
C MET A 276 9.98 6.42 0.82
N TRP A 277 9.74 5.76 -0.32
CA TRP A 277 8.56 4.91 -0.50
C TRP A 277 8.57 3.72 0.46
N MET A 278 9.67 2.98 0.54
CA MET A 278 9.79 1.85 1.47
C MET A 278 9.72 2.27 2.94
N SER A 279 10.05 3.52 3.28
CA SER A 279 9.85 4.04 4.64
C SER A 279 8.38 4.08 5.08
N TYR A 280 7.41 4.03 4.16
CA TYR A 280 5.98 3.90 4.47
C TYR A 280 5.56 2.43 4.62
N VAL A 281 6.19 1.52 3.87
CA VAL A 281 5.91 0.08 3.91
C VAL A 281 6.49 -0.57 5.18
N ILE A 282 7.76 -0.27 5.51
CA ILE A 282 8.52 -0.93 6.59
C ILE A 282 7.79 -0.94 7.94
N PRO A 283 7.22 0.18 8.45
CA PRO A 283 6.52 0.19 9.74
C PRO A 283 5.25 -0.67 9.76
N GLU A 284 4.61 -0.85 8.61
CA GLU A 284 3.35 -1.57 8.43
C GLU A 284 3.56 -3.01 7.93
N HIS A 285 4.81 -3.49 7.85
CA HIS A 285 5.15 -4.83 7.40
C HIS A 285 5.49 -5.74 8.58
N PRO A 286 4.71 -6.81 8.81
CA PRO A 286 4.95 -7.73 9.93
C PRO A 286 6.34 -8.36 9.88
N LEU A 287 6.88 -8.73 11.04
CA LEU A 287 8.19 -9.35 11.08
C LEU A 287 8.11 -10.82 10.63
N PRO A 288 9.20 -11.39 10.08
CA PRO A 288 9.25 -12.81 9.76
C PRO A 288 8.91 -13.72 10.95
N SER A 289 9.29 -13.31 12.17
CA SER A 289 8.94 -13.97 13.44
C SER A 289 7.44 -14.14 13.66
N ASP A 290 6.64 -13.21 13.14
CA ASP A 290 5.21 -13.11 13.40
C ASP A 290 4.45 -13.87 12.31
N LEU A 291 4.97 -13.87 11.08
CA LEU A 291 4.40 -14.59 9.93
C LEU A 291 4.74 -16.09 9.95
N HIS A 292 5.96 -16.47 10.33
CA HIS A 292 6.43 -17.86 10.26
C HIS A 292 5.60 -18.91 11.03
N PRO A 293 5.06 -18.63 12.24
CA PRO A 293 4.23 -19.58 12.99
C PRO A 293 2.90 -19.96 12.30
N HIS A 294 2.41 -19.09 11.42
CA HIS A 294 1.13 -19.24 10.75
C HIS A 294 1.24 -19.79 9.32
N LEU A 295 2.42 -19.72 8.72
CA LEU A 295 2.70 -20.28 7.40
C LEU A 295 2.91 -21.81 7.46
N PRO A 296 2.51 -22.58 6.42
CA PRO A 296 2.65 -24.04 6.41
C PRO A 296 4.08 -24.50 6.72
N SER A 297 4.20 -25.61 7.47
CA SER A 297 5.50 -26.08 7.97
C SER A 297 6.52 -26.26 6.85
N LEU A 298 7.73 -25.77 7.11
CA LEU A 298 8.84 -25.81 6.17
C LEU A 298 9.58 -27.14 6.33
N LYS A 299 9.82 -27.83 5.22
CA LYS A 299 10.65 -29.04 5.20
C LYS A 299 12.13 -28.63 5.27
N GLU A 300 12.93 -29.43 5.97
CA GLU A 300 14.39 -29.28 5.94
C GLU A 300 14.93 -29.50 4.52
N GLY A 301 15.75 -28.56 4.04
CA GLY A 301 16.28 -28.58 2.68
C GLY A 301 17.06 -27.31 2.33
N PRO A 302 17.51 -27.18 1.06
CA PRO A 302 18.29 -26.03 0.59
C PRO A 302 17.57 -24.70 0.78
N PHE A 303 16.26 -24.64 0.52
CA PHE A 303 15.46 -23.44 0.72
C PHE A 303 15.36 -23.05 2.21
N ALA A 304 15.12 -24.00 3.12
CA ALA A 304 15.16 -23.74 4.56
C ALA A 304 16.56 -23.27 5.03
N ALA A 305 17.64 -23.79 4.45
CA ALA A 305 18.99 -23.28 4.71
C ALA A 305 19.21 -21.86 4.15
N THR A 306 18.54 -21.48 3.06
CA THR A 306 18.54 -20.10 2.56
C THR A 306 17.75 -19.16 3.48
N LEU A 307 16.56 -19.55 3.95
CA LEU A 307 15.79 -18.74 4.91
C LEU A 307 16.58 -18.49 6.22
N ARG A 308 17.27 -19.51 6.73
CA ARG A 308 18.17 -19.37 7.88
C ARG A 308 19.32 -18.38 7.72
N LYS A 309 19.75 -18.08 6.49
CA LYS A 309 20.73 -17.01 6.26
C LYS A 309 20.09 -15.66 6.54
N TYR A 310 18.85 -15.45 6.09
CA TYR A 310 18.08 -14.25 6.38
C TYR A 310 17.74 -14.14 7.88
N ASP A 311 17.34 -15.23 8.55
CA ASP A 311 17.17 -15.27 10.02
C ASP A 311 18.44 -14.84 10.78
N GLY A 312 19.62 -15.18 10.26
CA GLY A 312 20.92 -14.86 10.85
C GLY A 312 21.48 -13.49 10.52
N LEU A 313 20.85 -12.72 9.61
CA LEU A 313 21.27 -11.36 9.26
C LEU A 313 20.65 -10.37 10.24
N THR A 314 21.49 -9.68 11.03
CA THR A 314 21.03 -8.67 12.00
C THR A 314 20.33 -7.46 11.38
N SER A 315 20.48 -7.24 10.08
CA SER A 315 19.78 -6.21 9.30
C SER A 315 18.55 -6.74 8.55
N CYS A 316 18.25 -8.03 8.60
CA CYS A 316 17.14 -8.61 7.86
C CYS A 316 15.87 -8.63 8.72
N ARG A 317 14.96 -7.69 8.45
CA ARG A 317 13.69 -7.53 9.16
C ARG A 317 12.49 -7.64 8.22
N GLY A 318 12.59 -8.63 7.34
CA GLY A 318 11.64 -9.00 6.31
C GLY A 318 11.91 -8.34 4.95
N ILE A 319 11.87 -7.01 4.89
CA ILE A 319 12.19 -6.27 3.66
C ILE A 319 13.69 -5.93 3.64
N ILE A 320 14.38 -6.28 2.55
CA ILE A 320 15.83 -6.09 2.41
C ILE A 320 16.11 -5.13 1.25
N MET A 321 16.74 -3.99 1.57
CA MET A 321 17.04 -2.87 0.65
C MET A 321 18.51 -2.43 0.68
N THR A 322 19.38 -3.15 1.41
CA THR A 322 20.68 -2.64 1.90
C THR A 322 21.80 -2.54 0.86
N GLU A 323 21.62 -3.04 -0.36
CA GLU A 323 22.66 -3.10 -1.40
C GLU A 323 22.29 -2.27 -2.65
N ASN A 324 21.70 -1.09 -2.44
CA ASN A 324 21.34 -0.17 -3.51
C ASN A 324 22.29 1.03 -3.55
N PRO A 325 23.30 1.05 -4.46
CA PRO A 325 24.38 2.04 -4.43
C PRO A 325 23.96 3.48 -4.79
N LEU A 326 22.73 3.67 -5.29
CA LEU A 326 22.15 4.98 -5.59
C LEU A 326 21.34 5.57 -4.43
N VAL A 327 21.12 4.79 -3.35
CA VAL A 327 20.55 5.30 -2.10
C VAL A 327 21.66 6.03 -1.33
N THR A 328 21.45 7.30 -1.03
CA THR A 328 22.44 8.13 -0.33
C THR A 328 22.37 7.91 1.17
N ALA A 329 23.29 8.53 1.92
CA ALA A 329 23.21 8.55 3.38
C ALA A 329 21.87 9.10 3.90
N LEU A 330 21.15 9.95 3.16
CA LEU A 330 19.83 10.44 3.55
C LEU A 330 18.76 9.34 3.39
N GLY A 331 18.74 8.62 2.27
CA GLY A 331 17.85 7.48 2.07
C GLY A 331 18.09 6.35 3.07
N LEU A 332 19.36 6.01 3.35
CA LEU A 332 19.71 5.04 4.39
C LEU A 332 19.27 5.51 5.78
N THR A 333 19.35 6.81 6.08
CA THR A 333 18.83 7.38 7.34
C THR A 333 17.31 7.20 7.43
N VAL A 334 16.58 7.47 6.34
CA VAL A 334 15.12 7.30 6.28
C VAL A 334 14.68 5.85 6.47
N LEU A 335 15.40 4.88 5.90
CA LEU A 335 15.13 3.46 6.13
C LEU A 335 15.37 3.08 7.60
N LYS A 336 16.46 3.56 8.20
CA LYS A 336 16.77 3.34 9.62
C LYS A 336 15.73 3.98 10.57
N GLU A 337 15.30 5.20 10.30
CA GLU A 337 14.24 5.87 11.06
C GLU A 337 12.88 5.15 10.91
N ALA A 338 12.61 4.50 9.78
CA ALA A 338 11.41 3.68 9.59
C ALA A 338 11.47 2.34 10.35
N GLU A 339 12.66 1.74 10.46
CA GLU A 339 12.90 0.57 11.31
C GLU A 339 12.71 0.90 12.80
N GLU A 340 13.32 1.99 13.27
CA GLU A 340 13.15 2.48 14.65
C GLU A 340 11.68 2.79 14.97
N ARG A 341 10.95 3.35 14.00
CA ARG A 341 9.51 3.60 14.11
C ARG A 341 8.69 2.31 14.28
N ARG A 342 9.08 1.21 13.64
CA ARG A 342 8.43 -0.11 13.80
C ARG A 342 8.65 -0.66 15.20
N ASP A 343 9.86 -0.56 15.73
CA ASP A 343 10.19 -0.97 17.11
C ASP A 343 9.39 -0.19 18.15
N GLU A 344 9.23 1.12 17.94
CA GLU A 344 8.41 1.98 18.80
C GLU A 344 6.93 1.58 18.83
N ASP A 345 6.35 1.20 17.68
CA ASP A 345 4.95 0.76 17.62
C ASP A 345 4.76 -0.60 18.29
N ALA A 346 5.66 -1.55 18.05
CA ALA A 346 5.65 -2.85 18.73
C ALA A 346 5.74 -2.71 20.26
N ALA A 347 6.67 -1.88 20.75
CA ALA A 347 6.81 -1.59 22.18
C ALA A 347 5.58 -0.87 22.76
N THR A 348 4.97 0.04 22.01
CA THR A 348 3.73 0.75 22.43
C THR A 348 2.56 -0.23 22.56
N ILE A 349 2.45 -1.21 21.65
CA ILE A 349 1.43 -2.28 21.73
C ILE A 349 1.68 -3.15 22.97
N GLU A 350 2.93 -3.58 23.22
CA GLU A 350 3.28 -4.37 24.41
C GLU A 350 2.96 -3.62 25.71
N GLU A 351 3.24 -2.31 25.79
CA GLU A 351 2.89 -1.46 26.94
C GLU A 351 1.37 -1.37 27.16
N LEU A 352 0.57 -1.28 26.09
CA LEU A 352 -0.89 -1.25 26.18
C LEU A 352 -1.47 -2.60 26.63
N MET A 353 -0.90 -3.71 26.15
CA MET A 353 -1.35 -5.07 26.46
C MET A 353 -0.98 -5.49 27.89
N THR A 354 0.17 -5.05 28.40
CA THR A 354 0.65 -5.38 29.76
C THR A 354 0.00 -4.55 30.86
N ASN A 355 -0.33 -3.28 30.61
CA ASN A 355 -0.81 -2.37 31.66
C ASN A 355 -2.32 -2.38 31.91
N GLY A 356 -3.13 -3.09 31.11
CA GLY A 356 -4.54 -3.45 31.39
C GLY A 356 -5.55 -2.30 31.59
N GLN A 357 -5.13 -1.04 31.59
CA GLN A 357 -5.99 0.13 31.83
C GLN A 357 -5.86 1.16 30.71
N GLY A 358 -6.68 0.98 29.66
CA GLY A 358 -6.97 2.02 28.70
C GLY A 358 -7.69 3.21 29.35
N ARG A 359 -6.95 4.10 30.03
CA ARG A 359 -7.51 5.37 30.56
C ARG A 359 -8.15 6.14 29.41
N ARG A 360 -9.47 6.35 29.50
CA ARG A 360 -10.29 7.07 28.51
C ARG A 360 -9.61 8.36 28.07
N ARG A 361 -9.20 8.43 26.79
CA ARG A 361 -8.72 9.66 26.16
C ARG A 361 -9.91 10.59 25.92
N SER A 362 -10.21 11.49 26.85
CA SER A 362 -11.09 12.63 26.55
C SER A 362 -10.32 13.66 25.72
N SER A 363 -10.36 13.53 24.40
CA SER A 363 -9.79 14.51 23.47
C SER A 363 -10.69 15.74 23.35
N VAL A 364 -10.73 16.58 24.39
CA VAL A 364 -11.20 17.96 24.26
C VAL A 364 -10.03 18.78 23.72
N VAL A 365 -9.90 18.80 22.40
CA VAL A 365 -9.05 19.78 21.71
C VAL A 365 -9.86 21.07 21.61
N SER A 366 -9.73 21.94 22.61
CA SER A 366 -10.18 23.32 22.50
C SER A 366 -9.20 24.07 21.60
N ASP A 367 -9.55 24.13 20.32
CA ASP A 367 -8.85 24.94 19.32
C ASP A 367 -9.18 26.43 19.55
N THR A 368 -8.28 27.14 20.23
CA THR A 368 -8.36 28.60 20.39
C THR A 368 -6.99 29.24 20.26
N GLY A 369 -6.80 29.90 19.11
CA GLY A 369 -6.48 31.33 19.04
C GLY A 369 -5.22 31.83 19.74
N CYS A 370 -4.29 32.36 18.94
CA CYS A 370 -3.20 33.20 19.40
C CYS A 370 -3.70 34.45 20.14
N ASP A 371 -3.04 34.85 21.23
CA ASP A 371 -2.96 36.25 21.63
C ASP A 371 -1.63 36.57 22.34
N GLU A 372 -1.10 37.78 22.15
CA GLU A 372 0.13 38.26 22.79
C GLU A 372 -0.19 38.97 24.12
N GLY A 373 0.45 38.60 25.23
CA GLY A 373 0.04 39.19 26.51
C GLY A 373 0.96 39.02 27.72
N ARG A 374 2.03 39.85 27.77
CA ARG A 374 2.54 40.53 28.99
C ARG A 374 3.17 39.69 30.14
N ARG A 375 4.33 40.18 30.59
CA ARG A 375 5.07 39.75 31.80
C ARG A 375 4.27 40.02 33.09
N GLU A 376 4.48 39.22 34.14
CA GLU A 376 5.15 39.69 35.38
C GLU A 376 5.56 38.60 36.38
N ASN A 377 6.45 38.96 37.32
CA ASN A 377 7.03 38.09 38.34
C ASN A 377 6.06 37.83 39.51
N ARG A 378 6.16 36.65 40.15
CA ARG A 378 6.31 36.55 41.62
C ARG A 378 6.91 35.21 42.05
N ARG A 379 7.79 35.27 43.05
CA ARG A 379 8.47 34.13 43.72
C ARG A 379 7.93 33.99 45.16
N ASN A 380 8.13 32.79 45.73
CA ASN A 380 8.03 32.42 47.16
C ASN A 380 6.59 32.32 47.73
N SER A 381 6.29 31.44 48.69
CA SER A 381 6.92 30.20 49.22
C SER A 381 5.97 29.57 50.29
N ILE A 382 6.34 28.40 50.85
CA ILE A 382 5.70 27.71 52.02
C ILE A 382 4.43 26.94 51.63
N GLN A 383 4.43 25.61 51.43
CA GLN A 383 4.65 24.48 52.36
C GLN A 383 3.68 24.42 53.56
N ASP A 384 2.67 23.55 53.47
CA ASP A 384 2.48 22.50 54.49
C ASP A 384 1.57 21.35 53.99
N ARG A 385 2.07 20.12 54.19
CA ARG A 385 1.38 18.83 54.46
C ARG A 385 0.31 18.25 53.51
N ASP A 386 0.76 17.23 52.78
CA ASP A 386 0.33 15.83 52.91
C ASP A 386 -1.13 15.52 53.31
N ASP A 387 -1.88 14.85 52.43
CA ASP A 387 -2.03 13.39 52.60
C ASP A 387 -2.44 12.65 51.30
N SER A 388 -1.84 11.48 51.11
CA SER A 388 -2.17 10.37 50.19
C SER A 388 -3.04 10.62 48.92
N PHE A 389 -2.46 10.35 47.73
CA PHE A 389 -2.79 9.13 46.95
C PHE A 389 -1.76 8.92 45.83
N ASN A 390 -1.15 7.73 45.80
CA ASN A 390 0.05 7.46 45.01
C ASN A 390 -0.28 7.16 43.54
N ALA A 391 -0.47 8.19 42.72
CA ALA A 391 -0.59 8.03 41.27
C ALA A 391 0.79 7.79 40.66
N SER A 392 1.05 6.55 40.24
CA SER A 392 2.32 6.15 39.60
C SER A 392 2.63 7.01 38.38
N SER A 393 3.79 7.67 38.44
CA SER A 393 4.24 8.63 37.43
C SER A 393 4.73 7.93 36.17
N PHE A 394 3.92 7.93 35.11
CA PHE A 394 4.42 7.59 33.77
C PHE A 394 5.46 8.62 33.32
N PRO A 395 6.68 8.21 32.92
CA PRO A 395 7.75 9.14 32.60
C PRO A 395 7.42 9.94 31.34
N SER A 396 7.20 11.25 31.52
CA SER A 396 6.99 12.24 30.45
C SER A 396 8.13 12.30 29.40
N LYS A 397 9.26 11.64 29.66
CA LYS A 397 10.38 11.44 28.72
C LYS A 397 10.02 10.54 27.55
N SER A 398 9.28 9.44 27.76
CA SER A 398 8.96 8.47 26.69
C SER A 398 8.09 9.10 25.58
N ARG A 399 6.99 9.75 25.98
CA ARG A 399 6.09 10.49 25.05
C ARG A 399 6.78 11.61 24.27
N LYS A 400 7.85 12.20 24.81
CA LYS A 400 8.65 13.18 24.07
C LYS A 400 9.53 12.51 23.02
N ALA A 401 10.21 11.41 23.38
CA ALA A 401 11.06 10.66 22.47
C ALA A 401 10.28 10.11 21.25
N LEU A 402 9.11 9.49 21.47
CA LEU A 402 8.23 9.00 20.40
C LEU A 402 7.81 10.11 19.41
N ASN A 403 7.50 11.29 19.94
CA ASN A 403 7.17 12.45 19.09
C ASN A 403 8.42 12.95 18.34
N ASP A 404 9.56 13.12 19.02
CA ASP A 404 10.81 13.57 18.42
C ASP A 404 11.28 12.63 17.29
N SER A 405 11.08 11.31 17.45
CA SER A 405 11.35 10.27 16.45
C SER A 405 10.44 10.35 15.22
N ARG A 406 9.10 10.39 15.43
CA ARG A 406 8.12 10.61 14.35
C ARG A 406 8.40 11.89 13.57
N TYR A 407 8.74 12.99 14.26
CA TYR A 407 9.14 14.25 13.65
C TYR A 407 10.50 14.19 12.93
N SER A 408 11.37 13.23 13.25
CA SER A 408 12.63 13.01 12.51
C SER A 408 12.34 12.31 11.18
N LEU A 409 11.65 11.17 11.19
CA LEU A 409 11.30 10.41 9.99
C LEU A 409 10.53 11.28 8.97
N ASP A 410 9.51 12.01 9.40
CA ASP A 410 8.75 12.88 8.51
C ASP A 410 9.55 14.09 7.99
N ARG A 411 10.55 14.57 8.75
CA ARG A 411 11.48 15.62 8.30
C ARG A 411 12.47 15.08 7.28
N SER A 412 12.96 13.85 7.46
CA SER A 412 13.87 13.19 6.53
C SER A 412 13.15 12.84 5.20
N ARG A 413 11.93 12.29 5.27
CA ARG A 413 11.01 12.15 4.12
C ARG A 413 10.79 13.50 3.42
N ALA A 414 10.48 14.56 4.16
CA ALA A 414 10.26 15.90 3.60
C ALA A 414 11.50 16.47 2.87
N ARG A 415 12.71 16.16 3.35
CA ARG A 415 13.97 16.54 2.68
C ARG A 415 14.16 15.80 1.36
N ILE A 416 13.91 14.49 1.33
CA ILE A 416 13.95 13.71 0.08
C ILE A 416 12.93 14.27 -0.92
N GLN A 417 11.69 14.51 -0.50
CA GLN A 417 10.64 15.10 -1.34
C GLN A 417 11.08 16.42 -1.99
N LEU A 418 11.67 17.35 -1.21
CA LEU A 418 12.17 18.62 -1.75
C LEU A 418 13.34 18.43 -2.72
N ASN A 419 14.29 17.55 -2.39
CA ASN A 419 15.45 17.27 -3.26
C ASN A 419 15.02 16.66 -4.60
N VAL A 420 14.10 15.69 -4.58
CA VAL A 420 13.58 15.02 -5.78
C VAL A 420 12.75 15.99 -6.61
N LEU A 421 11.81 16.74 -6.00
CA LEU A 421 11.02 17.75 -6.70
C LEU A 421 11.89 18.84 -7.33
N LYS A 422 13.01 19.21 -6.71
CA LYS A 422 13.97 20.16 -7.26
C LYS A 422 14.77 19.60 -8.45
N ALA A 423 15.11 18.31 -8.42
CA ALA A 423 15.94 17.66 -9.43
C ALA A 423 15.15 17.17 -10.66
N GLN A 424 13.92 16.69 -10.45
CA GLN A 424 13.13 15.95 -11.45
C GLN A 424 11.68 16.47 -11.58
N GLY A 425 11.25 17.41 -10.73
CA GLY A 425 9.88 17.90 -10.71
C GLY A 425 8.87 16.83 -10.30
N VAL A 426 7.61 17.04 -10.66
CA VAL A 426 6.51 16.11 -10.36
C VAL A 426 6.59 14.79 -11.13
N LYS A 427 7.43 14.71 -12.16
CA LYS A 427 7.55 13.53 -13.04
C LYS A 427 8.27 12.36 -12.38
N ALA A 428 8.96 12.60 -11.26
CA ALA A 428 9.66 11.57 -10.49
C ALA A 428 8.72 10.53 -9.84
N SER A 429 7.43 10.85 -9.69
CA SER A 429 6.44 9.97 -9.07
C SER A 429 5.15 9.94 -9.86
N LEU A 430 4.58 8.74 -10.00
CA LEU A 430 3.27 8.48 -10.58
C LEU A 430 2.18 9.24 -9.82
N LEU A 431 2.19 9.13 -8.49
CA LEU A 431 1.25 9.82 -7.61
C LEU A 431 1.37 11.33 -7.71
N TRP A 432 2.57 11.91 -7.61
CA TRP A 432 2.78 13.36 -7.64
C TRP A 432 2.37 13.97 -8.99
N LYS A 433 2.74 13.31 -10.09
CA LYS A 433 2.31 13.65 -11.46
C LYS A 433 0.78 13.63 -11.58
N ARG A 434 0.13 12.57 -11.09
CA ARG A 434 -1.32 12.39 -11.17
C ARG A 434 -2.08 13.44 -10.33
N VAL A 435 -1.68 13.62 -9.07
CA VAL A 435 -2.25 14.60 -8.14
C VAL A 435 -2.17 16.02 -8.71
N MET A 436 -1.02 16.41 -9.27
CA MET A 436 -0.87 17.74 -9.84
C MET A 436 -1.68 17.95 -11.12
N ARG A 437 -1.78 16.93 -12.00
CA ARG A 437 -2.68 16.98 -13.17
C ARG A 437 -4.14 17.13 -12.75
N LEU A 438 -4.60 16.32 -11.79
CA LEU A 438 -5.95 16.41 -11.22
C LEU A 438 -6.22 17.80 -10.62
N VAL A 439 -5.28 18.39 -9.88
CA VAL A 439 -5.40 19.75 -9.32
C VAL A 439 -5.53 20.81 -10.41
N VAL A 440 -4.68 20.76 -11.45
CA VAL A 440 -4.71 21.73 -12.56
C VAL A 440 -6.03 21.64 -13.34
N VAL A 441 -6.43 20.42 -13.74
CA VAL A 441 -7.68 20.19 -14.47
C VAL A 441 -8.91 20.52 -13.62
N SER A 442 -8.92 20.18 -12.33
CA SER A 442 -9.99 20.59 -11.41
C SER A 442 -10.11 22.10 -11.29
N ARG A 443 -9.00 22.84 -11.22
CA ARG A 443 -9.02 24.31 -11.15
C ARG A 443 -9.49 24.96 -12.46
N ALA A 444 -9.06 24.43 -13.60
CA ALA A 444 -9.53 24.87 -14.92
C ALA A 444 -11.05 24.67 -15.06
N ILE A 445 -11.57 23.49 -14.70
CA ILE A 445 -13.00 23.16 -14.82
C ILE A 445 -13.87 23.91 -13.79
N LEU A 446 -13.47 23.94 -12.51
CA LEU A 446 -14.32 24.41 -11.42
C LEU A 446 -14.29 25.93 -11.19
N VAL A 447 -13.21 26.61 -11.63
CA VAL A 447 -12.98 28.03 -11.33
C VAL A 447 -12.57 28.85 -12.58
N ASP A 448 -12.56 28.23 -13.77
CA ASP A 448 -12.11 28.86 -15.03
C ASP A 448 -10.69 29.44 -14.92
N TYR A 449 -9.83 28.75 -14.17
CA TYR A 449 -8.50 29.24 -13.79
C TYR A 449 -7.41 28.76 -14.76
N ALA A 450 -6.91 29.68 -15.58
CA ALA A 450 -5.79 29.48 -16.50
C ALA A 450 -4.45 30.07 -15.99
N GLY A 451 -4.25 30.13 -14.66
CA GLY A 451 -3.07 30.77 -14.07
C GLY A 451 -1.77 29.93 -14.13
N PRO A 452 -0.65 30.44 -13.58
CA PRO A 452 0.71 30.02 -13.89
C PRO A 452 1.16 28.65 -13.33
N ILE A 453 0.24 27.77 -12.92
CA ILE A 453 0.57 26.41 -12.48
C ILE A 453 0.77 25.54 -13.72
N VAL A 454 1.90 25.75 -14.39
CA VAL A 454 2.33 24.94 -15.54
C VAL A 454 3.04 23.70 -15.00
N ILE A 455 2.58 22.52 -15.40
CA ILE A 455 3.29 21.27 -15.14
C ILE A 455 4.40 21.16 -16.18
N ASP A 456 5.66 21.05 -15.73
CA ASP A 456 6.87 21.13 -16.55
C ASP A 456 6.74 20.44 -17.93
N GLY A 457 6.56 21.22 -18.98
CA GLY A 457 6.57 20.75 -20.38
C GLY A 457 5.36 19.94 -20.85
N TYR A 458 4.18 20.06 -20.22
CA TYR A 458 2.91 19.57 -20.81
C TYR A 458 1.91 20.72 -20.96
N GLU A 459 1.51 21.03 -22.20
CA GLU A 459 0.29 21.82 -22.45
C GLU A 459 -0.93 21.05 -21.92
N SER A 460 -1.87 21.77 -21.31
CA SER A 460 -3.16 21.21 -20.92
C SER A 460 -3.86 20.61 -22.15
N THR A 461 -4.10 19.30 -22.13
CA THR A 461 -4.78 18.56 -23.23
C THR A 461 -6.21 19.07 -23.48
N LEU A 462 -6.82 19.70 -22.48
CA LEU A 462 -8.08 20.42 -22.62
C LEU A 462 -7.83 21.84 -23.16
N LYS A 463 -7.71 21.96 -24.49
CA LYS A 463 -7.91 23.25 -25.20
C LYS A 463 -9.40 23.58 -25.20
N ILE A 464 -9.90 24.07 -24.05
CA ILE A 464 -11.20 24.71 -23.98
C ILE A 464 -11.07 26.02 -24.75
N GLU A 465 -11.65 26.08 -25.96
CA GLU A 465 -11.74 27.34 -26.71
C GLU A 465 -12.53 28.34 -25.86
N LEU A 466 -11.82 29.37 -25.38
CA LEU A 466 -12.39 30.43 -24.54
C LEU A 466 -13.27 31.35 -25.40
N LYS A 467 -14.47 30.87 -25.77
CA LYS A 467 -15.50 31.73 -26.39
C LYS A 467 -15.95 32.72 -25.33
N SER A 468 -15.36 33.91 -25.44
CA SER A 468 -15.63 35.07 -24.59
C SER A 468 -17.13 35.33 -24.51
N SER A 469 -17.72 34.98 -23.37
CA SER A 469 -19.14 35.26 -23.09
C SER A 469 -19.35 36.74 -22.80
N GLN A 470 -19.23 37.57 -23.83
CA GLN A 470 -19.93 38.85 -23.85
C GLN A 470 -21.43 38.56 -23.90
N ARG A 471 -22.06 38.58 -22.72
CA ARG A 471 -23.52 38.78 -22.63
C ARG A 471 -23.85 40.17 -23.17
N THR A 472 -24.22 40.25 -24.43
CA THR A 472 -25.01 41.37 -24.95
C THR A 472 -26.48 41.01 -24.93
N SER A 473 -27.32 42.02 -24.67
CA SER A 473 -28.76 41.89 -24.63
C SER A 473 -29.32 41.45 -25.98
N VAL A 474 -30.44 40.72 -25.95
CA VAL A 474 -31.39 40.68 -27.06
C VAL A 474 -31.67 42.11 -27.54
N ASP A 475 -31.49 42.37 -28.84
CA ASP A 475 -32.66 42.49 -29.72
C ASP A 475 -32.38 42.39 -31.25
N SER A 476 -33.33 41.76 -31.95
CA SER A 476 -33.69 41.94 -33.36
C SER A 476 -32.77 41.52 -34.56
N THR A 477 -33.43 40.84 -35.50
CA THR A 477 -33.24 40.86 -36.97
C THR A 477 -32.13 40.02 -37.63
N PHE A 478 -32.56 38.89 -38.21
CA PHE A 478 -31.84 38.15 -39.26
C PHE A 478 -31.64 38.99 -40.54
N LYS A 479 -30.40 39.04 -41.05
CA LYS A 479 -30.12 39.17 -42.49
C LYS A 479 -28.97 38.26 -42.89
N LEU A 480 -29.12 37.61 -44.04
CA LEU A 480 -28.15 36.74 -44.69
C LEU A 480 -27.46 37.56 -45.80
N GLU A 481 -26.12 37.56 -45.90
CA GLU A 481 -25.40 37.64 -47.19
C GLU A 481 -23.88 37.48 -47.09
N ASN A 482 -23.38 36.47 -47.82
CA ASN A 482 -22.17 36.40 -48.66
C ASN A 482 -20.76 36.91 -48.22
N SER A 483 -19.78 36.02 -48.47
CA SER A 483 -18.32 36.21 -48.46
C SER A 483 -17.80 36.79 -49.80
N PRO A 484 -16.47 36.96 -50.09
CA PRO A 484 -15.24 36.78 -49.29
C PRO A 484 -14.16 37.91 -49.46
N ALA A 485 -12.95 37.70 -48.89
CA ALA A 485 -11.61 37.88 -49.52
C ALA A 485 -10.49 38.72 -48.78
N VAL A 486 -9.33 38.06 -48.57
CA VAL A 486 -7.91 38.54 -48.68
C VAL A 486 -7.27 39.45 -47.58
N SER A 487 -6.41 38.82 -46.74
CA SER A 487 -4.94 39.04 -46.47
C SER A 487 -4.25 40.44 -46.56
N PRO A 488 -3.01 40.62 -46.02
CA PRO A 488 -2.40 40.13 -44.76
C PRO A 488 -1.51 41.18 -44.02
N ALA A 489 -0.84 40.74 -42.93
CA ALA A 489 0.44 41.21 -42.36
C ALA A 489 0.52 42.47 -41.47
N ALA A 490 0.98 42.25 -40.23
CA ALA A 490 1.94 43.11 -39.53
C ALA A 490 2.70 42.29 -38.46
N LYS A 491 4.02 42.51 -38.33
CA LYS A 491 4.82 41.99 -37.20
C LYS A 491 4.93 43.09 -36.15
N GLU A 492 4.51 42.84 -34.92
CA GLU A 492 4.93 43.68 -33.79
C GLU A 492 5.38 42.83 -32.59
N SER A 493 6.60 43.12 -32.15
CA SER A 493 7.24 42.55 -30.97
C SER A 493 6.89 43.39 -29.73
N ILE A 494 6.10 42.85 -28.81
CA ILE A 494 5.75 43.54 -27.56
C ILE A 494 6.53 42.92 -26.39
N ASN A 495 7.64 43.56 -26.05
CA ASN A 495 8.40 43.29 -24.84
C ASN A 495 7.81 44.14 -23.69
N ALA A 496 6.82 43.60 -22.97
CA ALA A 496 6.10 44.32 -21.92
C ALA A 496 6.12 43.57 -20.58
N LYS A 497 6.73 44.20 -19.56
CA LYS A 497 6.60 43.76 -18.16
C LYS A 497 5.12 43.79 -17.74
N PRO A 498 4.59 42.76 -17.05
CA PRO A 498 3.24 42.81 -16.50
C PRO A 498 3.17 43.92 -15.44
N LYS A 499 2.28 44.90 -15.64
CA LYS A 499 1.94 45.87 -14.59
C LYS A 499 1.16 45.16 -13.49
N GLY A 500 1.57 45.36 -12.24
CA GLY A 500 0.95 44.70 -11.09
C GLY A 500 -0.54 45.00 -10.98
N VAL A 501 -1.35 43.95 -10.87
CA VAL A 501 -2.77 44.03 -10.53
C VAL A 501 -2.87 44.47 -9.07
N LYS A 502 -3.33 45.70 -8.83
CA LYS A 502 -3.77 46.11 -7.49
C LYS A 502 -5.11 45.44 -7.19
N LEU A 503 -5.13 44.56 -6.19
CA LEU A 503 -6.37 44.10 -5.56
C LEU A 503 -6.68 45.05 -4.40
N ASP A 504 -7.89 45.59 -4.35
CA ASP A 504 -8.34 46.47 -3.27
C ASP A 504 -8.54 45.66 -1.96
N PRO A 505 -7.84 46.01 -0.85
CA PRO A 505 -7.86 45.23 0.39
C PRO A 505 -9.06 45.59 1.29
N LYS A 506 -10.23 45.86 0.70
CA LYS A 506 -11.46 46.21 1.44
C LYS A 506 -12.67 45.41 0.94
N LEU A 507 -12.67 44.11 1.25
CA LEU A 507 -13.92 43.39 1.49
C LEU A 507 -14.10 43.19 2.99
N SER A 508 -15.20 43.74 3.50
CA SER A 508 -15.64 43.64 4.89
C SER A 508 -15.90 42.20 5.31
N GLU A 509 -15.65 41.93 6.59
CA GLU A 509 -15.97 40.69 7.30
C GLU A 509 -17.47 40.35 7.21
N SER A 510 -17.83 39.10 7.55
CA SER A 510 -19.20 38.56 7.69
C SER A 510 -20.03 38.23 6.45
N LYS A 511 -19.46 38.17 5.23
CA LYS A 511 -20.10 37.37 4.17
C LYS A 511 -19.84 35.89 4.41
N VAL A 512 -20.87 35.17 4.84
CA VAL A 512 -20.92 33.69 4.72
C VAL A 512 -20.64 33.35 3.27
N TYR A 513 -19.49 32.74 3.01
CA TYR A 513 -19.13 32.28 1.66
C TYR A 513 -20.07 31.14 1.29
N GLN A 514 -21.19 31.48 0.62
CA GLN A 514 -22.01 30.50 -0.06
C GLN A 514 -21.11 29.81 -1.08
N ASP A 515 -20.89 28.52 -0.83
CA ASP A 515 -20.00 27.66 -1.59
C ASP A 515 -20.41 27.71 -3.07
N PRO A 516 -19.59 28.28 -3.98
CA PRO A 516 -20.05 28.76 -5.28
C PRO A 516 -20.70 27.60 -6.05
N GLN A 517 -21.92 27.82 -6.56
CA GLN A 517 -22.66 26.78 -7.29
C GLN A 517 -21.79 26.21 -8.41
N LEU A 518 -21.64 24.89 -8.40
CA LEU A 518 -20.81 24.18 -9.38
C LEU A 518 -21.30 24.49 -10.80
N PRO A 519 -20.38 24.57 -11.79
CA PRO A 519 -20.77 24.79 -13.18
C PRO A 519 -21.86 23.81 -13.63
N GLY A 520 -22.85 24.31 -14.38
CA GLY A 520 -23.98 23.52 -14.86
C GLY A 520 -24.96 23.00 -13.79
N LYS A 521 -24.83 23.39 -12.51
CA LYS A 521 -25.62 22.86 -11.37
C LYS A 521 -25.50 21.33 -11.17
N LEU A 522 -24.47 20.69 -11.73
CA LEU A 522 -24.26 19.26 -11.52
C LEU A 522 -23.83 18.99 -10.07
N PRO A 523 -24.32 17.90 -9.45
CA PRO A 523 -23.82 17.39 -8.18
C PRO A 523 -22.30 17.17 -8.16
N ALA A 524 -21.71 17.30 -6.96
CA ALA A 524 -20.26 17.20 -6.76
C ALA A 524 -19.69 15.81 -7.12
N ASP A 525 -20.46 14.73 -6.93
CA ASP A 525 -20.07 13.38 -7.30
C ASP A 525 -20.01 13.19 -8.82
N ILE A 526 -20.88 13.87 -9.58
CA ILE A 526 -20.83 13.87 -11.05
C ILE A 526 -19.58 14.62 -11.54
N TRP A 527 -19.29 15.80 -10.99
CA TRP A 527 -18.07 16.53 -11.32
C TRP A 527 -16.80 15.75 -10.96
N MET A 528 -16.78 15.08 -9.81
CA MET A 528 -15.67 14.21 -9.42
C MET A 528 -15.49 13.04 -10.39
N LYS A 529 -16.59 12.38 -10.84
CA LYS A 529 -16.53 11.34 -11.89
C LYS A 529 -15.97 11.88 -13.21
N ILE A 530 -16.37 13.07 -13.64
CA ILE A 530 -15.86 13.71 -14.87
C ILE A 530 -14.35 13.96 -14.76
N ILE A 531 -13.88 14.50 -13.64
CA ILE A 531 -12.46 14.78 -13.39
C ILE A 531 -11.64 13.48 -13.34
N ILE A 532 -12.16 12.43 -12.70
CA ILE A 532 -11.52 11.09 -12.66
C ILE A 532 -11.41 10.50 -14.06
N LEU A 533 -12.49 10.51 -14.85
CA LEU A 533 -12.49 9.97 -16.21
C LEU A 533 -11.53 10.72 -17.16
N ALA A 534 -11.27 12.01 -16.89
CA ALA A 534 -10.33 12.80 -17.67
C ALA A 534 -8.86 12.54 -17.33
N GLU A 535 -8.53 12.24 -16.06
CA GLU A 535 -7.15 12.33 -15.56
C GLU A 535 -6.68 11.20 -14.63
N ASP A 536 -7.57 10.37 -14.06
CA ASP A 536 -7.25 9.28 -13.10
C ASP A 536 -8.07 8.00 -13.39
N ASN A 537 -8.11 7.63 -14.67
CA ASN A 537 -8.68 6.38 -15.16
C ASN A 537 -7.99 5.13 -14.54
N ASP A 538 -6.69 5.23 -14.27
CA ASP A 538 -5.86 4.13 -13.74
C ASP A 538 -5.98 3.95 -12.20
N GLY A 539 -6.80 4.78 -11.53
CA GLY A 539 -7.09 4.64 -10.10
C GLY A 539 -5.92 4.90 -9.15
N VAL A 540 -4.89 5.62 -9.58
CA VAL A 540 -3.66 5.90 -8.79
C VAL A 540 -3.98 6.72 -7.54
N THR A 541 -4.99 7.59 -7.56
CA THR A 541 -5.36 8.39 -6.39
C THR A 541 -6.52 7.79 -5.59
N SER A 542 -6.41 7.83 -4.26
CA SER A 542 -7.46 7.32 -3.37
C SER A 542 -8.76 8.12 -3.48
N ARG A 543 -9.89 7.56 -3.00
CA ARG A 543 -11.15 8.33 -2.94
C ARG A 543 -11.03 9.58 -2.06
N ASN A 544 -10.28 9.51 -0.96
CA ASN A 544 -10.09 10.62 -0.04
C ASN A 544 -9.17 11.70 -0.63
N GLN A 545 -8.07 11.29 -1.28
CA GLN A 545 -7.21 12.21 -2.04
C GLN A 545 -8.01 12.96 -3.11
N ARG A 546 -8.85 12.26 -3.88
CA ARG A 546 -9.71 12.89 -4.90
C ARG A 546 -10.71 13.88 -4.32
N LEU A 547 -11.33 13.56 -3.18
CA LEU A 547 -12.18 14.51 -2.44
C LEU A 547 -11.37 15.74 -1.97
N ASN A 548 -10.19 15.54 -1.39
CA ASN A 548 -9.31 16.64 -0.95
C ASN A 548 -8.89 17.53 -2.14
N ILE A 549 -8.52 16.95 -3.27
CA ILE A 549 -8.21 17.67 -4.52
C ILE A 549 -9.42 18.47 -4.99
N PHE A 550 -10.61 17.88 -5.02
CA PHE A 550 -11.85 18.55 -5.45
C PHE A 550 -12.18 19.76 -4.56
N HIS A 551 -12.21 19.57 -3.24
CA HIS A 551 -12.51 20.65 -2.28
C HIS A 551 -11.44 21.76 -2.31
N TRP A 552 -10.15 21.39 -2.36
CA TRP A 552 -9.05 22.36 -2.41
C TRP A 552 -9.01 23.14 -3.73
N SER A 553 -9.37 22.50 -4.85
CA SER A 553 -9.39 23.13 -6.17
C SER A 553 -10.55 24.11 -6.34
N ARG A 554 -11.70 23.85 -5.72
CA ARG A 554 -12.87 24.76 -5.69
C ARG A 554 -12.65 25.98 -4.77
N SER A 555 -11.79 25.85 -3.76
CA SER A 555 -11.58 26.88 -2.75
C SER A 555 -10.85 28.12 -3.31
N ARG A 556 -11.56 29.26 -3.37
CA ARG A 556 -10.97 30.56 -3.71
C ARG A 556 -9.95 31.04 -2.67
N VAL A 557 -10.09 30.65 -1.41
CA VAL A 557 -9.08 30.91 -0.36
C VAL A 557 -7.78 30.17 -0.70
N SER A 558 -7.88 28.90 -1.11
CA SER A 558 -6.72 28.10 -1.52
C SER A 558 -6.08 28.57 -2.84
N LEU A 559 -6.80 29.35 -3.65
CA LEU A 559 -6.23 30.11 -4.77
C LEU A 559 -5.49 31.36 -4.28
N ALA A 560 -6.09 32.17 -3.41
CA ALA A 560 -5.46 33.37 -2.85
C ALA A 560 -4.16 33.05 -2.10
N THR A 561 -4.18 32.08 -1.18
CA THR A 561 -2.96 31.59 -0.50
C THR A 561 -1.94 31.04 -1.49
N GLY A 562 -2.37 30.42 -2.59
CA GLY A 562 -1.45 29.99 -3.66
C GLY A 562 -0.72 31.17 -4.33
N LEU A 563 -1.40 32.31 -4.51
CA LEU A 563 -0.82 33.52 -5.09
C LEU A 563 0.14 34.24 -4.12
N GLU A 564 -0.15 34.22 -2.82
CA GLU A 564 0.73 34.78 -1.77
C GLU A 564 2.13 34.13 -1.75
N HIS A 565 2.20 32.87 -2.17
CA HIS A 565 3.43 32.06 -2.15
C HIS A 565 4.20 32.02 -3.49
N LEU A 566 3.80 32.84 -4.49
CA LEU A 566 4.50 32.91 -5.78
C LEU A 566 5.98 33.35 -5.69
N SER A 567 6.39 33.93 -4.56
CA SER A 567 7.78 34.31 -4.26
C SER A 567 8.66 33.14 -3.76
N GLU A 568 8.07 31.99 -3.43
CA GLU A 568 8.80 30.81 -2.97
C GLU A 568 9.36 29.99 -4.16
N ALA A 569 10.34 29.14 -3.87
CA ALA A 569 10.88 28.23 -4.87
C ALA A 569 9.83 27.20 -5.34
N THR A 570 9.80 26.89 -6.64
CA THR A 570 8.76 26.09 -7.30
C THR A 570 8.57 24.71 -6.65
N GLU A 571 9.65 24.05 -6.24
CA GLU A 571 9.62 22.76 -5.53
C GLU A 571 8.88 22.85 -4.18
N THR A 572 8.97 23.99 -3.49
CA THR A 572 8.29 24.23 -2.21
C THR A 572 6.80 24.49 -2.43
N GLN A 573 6.46 25.27 -3.46
CA GLN A 573 5.07 25.51 -3.87
C GLN A 573 4.39 24.18 -4.25
N ILE A 574 5.01 23.39 -5.12
CA ILE A 574 4.52 22.07 -5.55
C ILE A 574 4.32 21.15 -4.34
N ARG A 575 5.35 20.99 -3.49
CA ARG A 575 5.25 20.14 -2.29
C ARG A 575 4.11 20.57 -1.37
N ARG A 576 3.89 21.88 -1.21
CA ARG A 576 2.80 22.42 -0.40
C ARG A 576 1.43 22.10 -1.00
N VAL A 577 1.25 22.24 -2.31
CA VAL A 577 0.00 21.90 -3.00
C VAL A 577 -0.31 20.41 -2.83
N ILE A 578 0.64 19.54 -3.19
CA ILE A 578 0.51 18.08 -3.07
C ILE A 578 0.23 17.68 -1.60
N GLY A 579 0.94 18.28 -0.64
CA GLY A 579 0.74 18.03 0.78
C GLY A 579 -0.64 18.47 1.30
N LYS A 580 -1.16 19.61 0.85
CA LYS A 580 -2.50 20.11 1.25
C LYS A 580 -3.64 19.20 0.78
N VAL A 581 -3.45 18.44 -0.30
CA VAL A 581 -4.43 17.48 -0.82
C VAL A 581 -4.15 16.02 -0.39
N LYS A 582 -3.19 15.80 0.53
CA LYS A 582 -2.71 14.49 0.99
C LYS A 582 -2.15 13.58 -0.11
N GLY A 583 -1.62 14.16 -1.19
CA GLY A 583 -1.06 13.44 -2.34
C GLY A 583 0.44 13.13 -2.27
N LEU A 584 1.09 13.32 -1.10
CA LEU A 584 2.54 13.06 -0.95
C LEU A 584 2.86 11.58 -0.79
N THR A 585 1.87 10.76 -0.41
CA THR A 585 1.98 9.32 -0.16
C THR A 585 0.64 8.64 -0.40
N TYR A 586 0.65 7.32 -0.64
CA TYR A 586 -0.56 6.52 -0.72
C TYR A 586 -1.19 6.35 0.67
N GLU A 587 -2.49 6.06 0.72
CA GLU A 587 -3.20 5.81 1.99
C GLU A 587 -3.13 4.31 2.30
N LEU A 588 -2.64 3.99 3.51
CA LEU A 588 -2.41 2.64 4.05
C LEU A 588 -3.56 2.18 4.96
#